data_AF-A0A374UTU9-F1
#
_entry.id   AF-A0A374UTU9-F1
#
_cell.length_a   1.000
_cell.length_b   1.000
_cell.length_c   1.000
_cell.angle_alpha   90.00
_cell.angle_beta   90.00
_cell.angle_gamma   90.00
#
_symmetry.space_group_name_H-M   'P 1'
#
loop_
_entity.id
_entity.type
_entity.pdbx_description
1 polymer ?
#
loop_
_entity_poly.entity_id
_entity_poly.type
_entity_poly.pdbx_seq_one_letter_code
_entity_poly.pdbx_strand_id
1 'polypeptide(L)' 'SLLKLRLLTACYGEVYDEPLADVARAIIASWDAASLTTAQREAIDEFQNVVDNPYPWEEVKE' A
#
# COMPACT_ATOMS: atom_id res chain seq x y z
N SER A 1 2.72 -8.35 -9.23
CA SER A 1 4.05 -7.82 -9.62
C SER A 1 4.44 -6.72 -8.65
N LEU A 2 5.68 -6.71 -8.13
CA LEU A 2 6.15 -5.76 -7.12
C LEU A 2 6.14 -4.31 -7.61
N LEU A 3 6.66 -4.06 -8.83
CA LEU A 3 6.69 -2.73 -9.44
C LEU A 3 5.28 -2.14 -9.56
N LYS A 4 4.30 -2.98 -9.91
CA LYS A 4 2.90 -2.55 -10.04
C LYS A 4 2.33 -2.12 -8.69
N LEU A 5 2.62 -2.82 -7.60
CA LEU A 5 2.17 -2.42 -6.26
C LEU A 5 2.72 -1.03 -5.89
N ARG A 6 4.04 -0.83 -6.01
CA ARG A 6 4.67 0.46 -5.67
C ARG A 6 4.14 1.63 -6.49
N LEU A 7 3.90 1.41 -7.80
CA LEU A 7 3.30 2.44 -8.64
C LEU A 7 1.87 2.77 -8.19
N LEU A 8 1.06 1.76 -7.86
CA LEU A 8 -0.30 1.97 -7.35
C LEU A 8 -0.29 2.71 -6.01
N THR A 9 0.62 2.38 -5.10
CA THR A 9 0.79 3.08 -3.82
C THR A 9 1.13 4.55 -4.05
N ALA A 10 2.09 4.85 -4.92
CA ALA A 10 2.46 6.22 -5.26
C ALA A 10 1.31 7.00 -5.90
N CYS A 11 0.59 6.38 -6.85
CA CYS A 11 -0.59 7.01 -7.45
C CYS A 11 -1.69 7.24 -6.41
N TYR A 12 -1.97 6.26 -5.55
CA TYR A 12 -2.99 6.37 -4.51
C TYR A 12 -2.68 7.50 -3.52
N GLY A 13 -1.43 7.69 -3.09
CA GLY A 13 -1.07 8.79 -2.19
C GLY A 13 -1.24 10.20 -2.79
N GLU A 14 -1.33 10.32 -4.12
CA GLU A 14 -1.55 11.60 -4.80
C GLU A 14 -3.03 11.85 -5.10
N VAL A 15 -3.79 10.81 -5.48
CA VAL A 15 -5.19 10.97 -5.92
C VAL A 15 -6.23 10.49 -4.91
N TYR A 16 -5.83 9.69 -3.92
CA TYR A 16 -6.69 9.05 -2.91
C TYR A 16 -7.90 8.30 -3.49
N ASP A 17 -7.71 7.71 -4.68
CA ASP A 17 -8.76 7.01 -5.40
C ASP A 17 -8.85 5.55 -4.94
N GLU A 18 -9.94 5.21 -4.26
CA GLU A 18 -10.15 3.89 -3.63
C GLU A 18 -10.00 2.68 -4.60
N PRO A 19 -10.45 2.73 -5.86
CA PRO A 19 -10.18 1.67 -6.84
C PRO A 19 -8.70 1.34 -7.03
N LEU A 20 -7.77 2.28 -6.84
CA LEU A 20 -6.33 2.01 -6.89
C LEU A 20 -5.89 1.17 -5.70
N ALA A 21 -6.41 1.47 -4.51
CA ALA A 21 -6.18 0.69 -3.30
C ALA A 21 -6.75 -0.73 -3.44
N ASP A 22 -7.93 -0.89 -4.04
CA ASP A 22 -8.51 -2.21 -4.30
C ASP A 22 -7.64 -3.08 -5.21
N VAL A 23 -7.10 -2.49 -6.29
CA VAL A 23 -6.18 -3.22 -7.18
C VAL A 23 -4.88 -3.57 -6.44
N ALA A 24 -4.36 -2.68 -5.59
CA ALA A 24 -3.18 -2.94 -4.77
C ALA A 24 -3.45 -4.10 -3.78
N ARG A 25 -4.58 -4.08 -3.06
CA ARG A 25 -5.01 -5.16 -2.16
C ARG A 25 -5.15 -6.49 -2.88
N ALA A 26 -5.70 -6.50 -4.10
CA ALA A 26 -5.81 -7.71 -4.92
C ALA A 26 -4.44 -8.28 -5.32
N ILE A 27 -3.45 -7.42 -5.60
CA ILE A 27 -2.07 -7.87 -5.86
C ILE A 27 -1.44 -8.47 -4.60
N ILE A 28 -1.61 -7.83 -3.44
CA ILE A 28 -1.09 -8.32 -2.17
C ILE A 28 -1.70 -9.69 -1.84
N ALA A 29 -3.02 -9.84 -1.98
CA ALA A 29 -3.72 -11.10 -1.75
C ALA A 29 -3.32 -12.22 -2.73
N SER A 30 -2.78 -11.88 -3.89
CA SER A 30 -2.26 -12.86 -4.85
C SER A 30 -0.87 -13.41 -4.50
N TRP A 31 -0.18 -12.81 -3.51
CA TRP A 31 1.12 -13.29 -3.04
C TRP A 31 0.96 -14.36 -1.96
N ASP A 32 1.87 -15.33 -1.97
CA ASP A 32 1.95 -16.31 -0.90
C ASP A 32 2.62 -15.70 0.34
N ALA A 33 1.85 -15.57 1.41
CA ALA A 33 2.29 -14.96 2.67
C ALA A 33 3.50 -15.68 3.30
N ALA A 34 3.66 -16.98 3.05
CA ALA A 34 4.77 -17.77 3.59
C ALA A 34 6.11 -17.51 2.88
N SER A 35 6.08 -16.94 1.66
CA SER A 35 7.25 -16.77 0.79
C SER A 35 7.48 -15.32 0.35
N LEU A 36 6.93 -14.35 1.10
CA LEU A 36 7.16 -12.93 0.82
C LEU A 36 8.64 -12.56 0.94
N THR A 37 9.16 -11.95 -0.12
CA THR A 37 10.48 -11.31 -0.09
C THR A 37 10.47 -10.06 0.77
N THR A 38 11.65 -9.66 1.27
CA THR A 38 11.80 -8.41 2.06
C THR A 38 11.23 -7.20 1.32
N ALA A 39 11.53 -7.05 0.04
CA ALA A 39 11.05 -5.92 -0.76
C ALA A 39 9.52 -5.91 -0.96
N GLN A 40 8.88 -7.08 -1.02
CA GLN A 40 7.41 -7.17 -1.06
C GLN A 40 6.79 -6.78 0.28
N ARG A 41 7.43 -7.18 1.39
CA ARG A 41 6.96 -6.83 2.73
C ARG A 41 7.08 -5.34 3.00
N GLU A 42 8.21 -4.74 2.65
CA GLU A 42 8.39 -3.28 2.70
C GLU A 42 7.34 -2.54 1.87
N ALA A 43 7.03 -3.03 0.66
CA ALA A 43 6.02 -2.41 -0.19
C ALA A 43 4.59 -2.57 0.35
N ILE A 44 4.31 -3.65 1.10
CA ILE A 44 3.03 -3.83 1.80
C ILE A 44 2.94 -2.84 2.97
N ASP A 45 3.98 -2.74 3.79
CA ASP A 45 4.00 -1.85 4.95
C ASP A 45 3.87 -0.38 4.51
N GLU A 46 4.55 0.02 3.44
CA GLU A 46 4.42 1.34 2.83
C GLU A 46 2.99 1.62 2.34
N PHE A 47 2.39 0.67 1.61
CA PHE A 47 1.01 0.78 1.16
C PHE A 47 0.03 0.92 2.35
N GLN A 48 0.20 0.09 3.37
CA GLN A 48 -0.63 0.10 4.57
C GLN A 48 -0.53 1.45 5.30
N ASN A 49 0.68 2.00 5.44
CA ASN A 49 0.89 3.31 6.06
C ASN A 49 0.20 4.45 5.30
N VAL A 50 0.24 4.44 3.96
CA VAL A 50 -0.44 5.47 3.14
C VAL A 50 -1.96 5.37 3.25
N VAL A 51 -2.51 4.15 3.30
CA VAL A 51 -3.96 3.93 3.43
C VAL A 51 -4.47 4.26 4.83
N ASP A 52 -3.74 3.84 5.87
CA ASP A 52 -4.15 4.02 7.26
C ASP A 52 -3.91 5.47 7.74
N ASN A 53 -3.03 6.21 7.07
CA ASN A 53 -2.71 7.60 7.39
C ASN A 53 -2.86 8.54 6.18
N PRO A 54 -4.11 8.82 5.75
CA PRO A 54 -4.37 9.71 4.61
C PRO A 54 -4.03 11.18 4.89
N TYR A 55 -3.88 11.57 6.18
CA TYR A 55 -3.48 12.91 6.58
C TYR A 55 -2.25 12.83 7.49
N PRO A 56 -1.03 12.68 6.93
CA PRO A 56 0.19 12.49 7.71
C PRO A 56 0.53 13.64 8.67
N TRP A 57 -0.03 14.82 8.41
CA TRP A 57 0.13 16.04 9.20
C TRP A 57 -0.89 16.17 10.34
N GLU A 58 -1.89 15.29 10.42
CA GLU A 58 -2.85 15.28 11.52
C GLU A 58 -2.24 14.52 12.69
N GLU A 59 -1.85 15.24 13.74
CA GLU A 59 -1.37 14.61 14.97
C GLU A 59 -2.49 13.72 15.54
N VAL A 60 -2.19 12.43 15.72
CA VAL A 60 -3.10 11.50 16.40
C VAL A 60 -3.23 11.97 17.84
N LYS A 61 -4.41 12.47 18.20
CA LYS A 61 -4.70 12.87 19.58
C LYS A 61 -4.78 11.62 20.46
N GLU A 62 -3.94 11.55 21.49
CA GLU A 62 -3.94 10.51 22.54
C GLU A 62 -5.23 10.51 23.37
#